data_AF-A0A950HAJ0-F1
#
_entry.id   AF-A0A950HAJ0-F1
#
_cell.length_a   1.000
_cell.length_b   1.000
_cell.length_c   1.000
_cell.angle_alpha   90.00
_cell.angle_beta   90.00
_cell.angle_gamma   90.00
#
_symmetry.space_group_name_H-M   'P 1'
#
loop_
_entity.id
_entity.type
_entity.pdbx_description
1 polymer ?
#
loop_
_entity_poly.entity_id
_entity_poly.type
_entity_poly.pdbx_seq_one_letter_code
_entity_poly.pdbx_strand_id
1 'polypeptide(L)'
;MGRSYARRVETTSTLVADPMVTEYMNRVTQNLVRNSDTQIPFAVKVINSDDVNAFSLPGGFLFVNSGLILATDDEAELAGAISHEVAHVAACHAAQEMAREELTNLAAMPLILRLVVRHITLNTSYFKIDRSFESEADFLGVEYMYKAGYDPQALSSFFEKLQNMGPHQPGERARAFEFHSQMADRIDKIQKEINALLPPLPQYKLDTSDFRAIKQRLSEVQNYEVNRNHGGKRIARDGPLPE
;
A
#
# COMPACT_ATOMS: atom_id res chain seq x y z
N MET A 1 -14.04 13.86 1.54
CA MET A 1 -13.66 12.77 2.45
C MET A 1 -12.23 12.28 2.20
N GLY A 2 -11.84 11.89 0.98
CA GLY A 2 -10.46 11.48 0.66
C GLY A 2 -9.36 12.44 1.13
N ARG A 3 -9.47 13.72 0.74
CA ARG A 3 -8.52 14.79 1.15
C ARG A 3 -8.38 14.96 2.66
N SER A 4 -9.45 14.79 3.44
CA SER A 4 -9.38 14.93 4.91
C SER A 4 -8.67 13.74 5.55
N TYR A 5 -8.86 12.52 5.02
CA TYR A 5 -8.11 11.35 5.47
C TYR A 5 -6.65 11.42 5.07
N ALA A 6 -6.35 11.81 3.83
CA ALA A 6 -4.98 12.02 3.37
C ALA A 6 -4.24 13.05 4.24
N ARG A 7 -4.87 14.20 4.52
CA ARG A 7 -4.30 15.19 5.45
C ARG A 7 -4.02 14.60 6.83
N ARG A 8 -4.93 13.77 7.36
CA ARG A 8 -4.72 13.13 8.67
C ARG A 8 -3.48 12.23 8.64
N VAL A 9 -3.36 11.34 7.65
CA VAL A 9 -2.19 10.47 7.46
C VAL A 9 -0.91 11.32 7.40
N GLU A 10 -0.90 12.35 6.56
CA GLU A 10 0.26 13.24 6.40
C GLU A 10 0.66 13.97 7.68
N THR A 11 -0.30 14.33 8.54
CA THR A 11 -0.01 14.99 9.82
C THR A 11 0.43 14.02 10.93
N THR A 12 0.10 12.74 10.81
CA THR A 12 0.38 11.71 11.83
C THR A 12 1.55 10.80 11.47
N SER A 13 2.12 10.95 10.27
CA SER A 13 3.18 10.08 9.74
C SER A 13 4.38 10.92 9.30
N THR A 14 5.57 10.35 9.41
CA THR A 14 6.80 10.95 8.86
C THR A 14 6.88 10.61 7.38
N LEU A 15 6.90 11.62 6.50
CA LEU A 15 7.04 11.41 5.06
C LEU A 15 8.51 11.41 4.65
N VAL A 16 8.88 10.56 3.69
CA VAL A 16 10.19 10.62 3.04
C VAL A 16 10.23 11.85 2.13
N ALA A 17 11.11 12.80 2.44
CA ALA A 17 11.24 14.07 1.71
C ALA A 17 12.25 14.01 0.55
N ASP A 18 12.89 12.86 0.33
CA ASP A 18 13.92 12.74 -0.71
C ASP A 18 13.33 12.88 -2.12
N PRO A 19 13.79 13.86 -2.94
CA PRO A 19 13.21 14.13 -4.24
C PRO A 19 13.43 12.99 -5.24
N MET A 20 14.52 12.21 -5.12
CA MET A 20 14.77 11.09 -6.03
C MET A 20 13.84 9.93 -5.73
N VAL A 21 13.62 9.63 -4.44
CA VAL A 21 12.67 8.58 -4.02
C VAL A 21 11.24 8.96 -4.42
N THR A 22 10.82 10.19 -4.13
CA THR A 22 9.46 10.65 -4.43
C THR A 22 9.19 10.69 -5.94
N GLU A 23 10.12 11.19 -6.75
CA GLU A 23 9.96 11.20 -8.21
C GLU A 23 9.97 9.80 -8.81
N TYR A 24 10.83 8.90 -8.32
CA TYR A 24 10.83 7.51 -8.76
C TYR A 24 9.49 6.84 -8.49
N MET A 25 8.98 6.96 -7.27
CA MET A 25 7.69 6.38 -6.88
C MET A 25 6.53 6.97 -7.66
N ASN A 26 6.57 8.28 -7.93
CA ASN A 26 5.63 8.94 -8.82
C ASN A 26 5.68 8.33 -10.22
N ARG A 27 6.86 8.20 -10.82
CA ARG A 27 7.01 7.63 -12.17
C ARG A 27 6.46 6.20 -12.29
N VAL A 28 6.79 5.33 -11.34
CA VAL A 28 6.26 3.94 -11.31
C VAL A 28 4.74 3.97 -11.18
N THR A 29 4.21 4.72 -10.21
CA THR A 29 2.76 4.82 -9.98
C THR A 29 2.02 5.37 -11.20
N GLN A 30 2.51 6.45 -11.81
CA GLN A 30 1.88 7.04 -12.99
C GLN A 30 1.97 6.13 -14.22
N ASN A 31 2.99 5.27 -14.34
CA ASN A 31 3.02 4.25 -15.39
C ASN A 31 1.88 3.24 -15.23
N LEU A 32 1.65 2.76 -14.01
CA LEU A 32 0.57 1.82 -13.69
C LEU A 32 -0.80 2.46 -13.87
N VAL A 33 -0.99 3.68 -13.37
CA VAL A 33 -2.23 4.46 -13.47
C VAL A 33 -2.62 4.76 -14.92
N ARG A 34 -1.64 5.02 -15.80
CA ARG A 34 -1.91 5.22 -17.24
C ARG A 34 -2.36 3.96 -17.96
N ASN A 35 -2.08 2.79 -17.39
CA ASN A 35 -2.40 1.48 -17.94
C ASN A 35 -3.54 0.81 -17.17
N SER A 36 -4.27 1.55 -16.33
CA SER A 36 -5.39 1.05 -15.55
C SER A 36 -6.72 1.71 -15.92
N ASP A 37 -7.81 1.16 -15.39
CA ASP A 37 -9.16 1.65 -15.66
C ASP A 37 -9.54 2.89 -14.82
N THR A 38 -8.61 3.39 -14.00
CA THR A 38 -8.87 4.58 -13.19
C THR A 38 -9.01 5.84 -14.04
N GLN A 39 -9.97 6.69 -13.67
CA GLN A 39 -10.20 7.99 -14.32
C GLN A 39 -9.81 9.18 -13.43
N ILE A 40 -9.23 8.89 -12.26
CA ILE A 40 -8.84 9.92 -11.29
C ILE A 40 -7.32 10.02 -11.19
N PRO A 41 -6.78 11.23 -10.95
CA PRO A 41 -5.35 11.40 -10.76
C PRO A 41 -4.89 10.76 -9.45
N PHE A 42 -3.68 10.21 -9.45
CA PHE A 42 -3.06 9.66 -8.26
C PHE A 42 -2.00 10.60 -7.69
N ALA A 43 -2.03 10.78 -6.38
CA ALA A 43 -1.00 11.42 -5.58
C ALA A 43 -0.35 10.36 -4.69
N VAL A 44 0.88 9.97 -5.02
CA VAL A 44 1.66 9.01 -4.24
C VAL A 44 2.54 9.71 -3.23
N LYS A 45 2.60 9.18 -2.01
CA LYS A 45 3.49 9.64 -0.94
C LYS A 45 4.17 8.45 -0.28
N VAL A 46 5.44 8.63 0.06
CA VAL A 46 6.22 7.60 0.76
C VAL A 46 6.25 7.94 2.24
N ILE A 47 5.81 7.01 3.07
CA ILE A 47 5.86 7.11 4.53
C ILE A 47 7.16 6.47 5.00
N ASN A 48 7.93 7.16 5.83
CA ASN A 48 9.04 6.58 6.56
C ASN A 48 8.48 5.69 7.68
N SER A 49 8.19 4.45 7.31
CA SER A 49 7.80 3.36 8.20
C SER A 49 8.48 2.08 7.71
N ASP A 50 8.88 1.26 8.66
CA ASP A 50 9.48 -0.05 8.40
C ASP A 50 8.44 -1.14 8.18
N ASP A 51 7.17 -0.82 8.35
CA ASP A 51 6.07 -1.73 8.07
C ASP A 51 6.01 -2.02 6.58
N VAL A 52 5.90 -3.29 6.20
CA VAL A 52 5.69 -3.72 4.81
C VAL A 52 4.22 -3.50 4.46
N ASN A 53 3.90 -2.30 3.96
CA ASN A 53 2.54 -1.94 3.60
C ASN A 53 2.46 -0.85 2.52
N ALA A 54 1.36 -0.87 1.77
CA ALA A 54 0.85 0.26 1.00
C ALA A 54 -0.66 0.30 1.16
N PHE A 55 -1.26 1.46 0.97
CA PHE A 55 -2.71 1.58 0.98
C PHE A 55 -3.16 2.80 0.18
N SER A 56 -4.33 2.67 -0.43
CA SER A 56 -5.00 3.73 -1.15
C SER A 56 -6.20 4.29 -0.37
N LEU A 57 -6.45 5.59 -0.55
CA LEU A 57 -7.64 6.27 -0.03
C LEU A 57 -8.50 6.78 -1.18
N PRO A 58 -9.82 6.94 -0.97
CA PRO A 58 -10.72 7.51 -1.98
C PRO A 58 -10.19 8.84 -2.54
N GLY A 59 -10.27 9.00 -3.87
CA GLY A 59 -9.77 10.20 -4.55
C GLY A 59 -8.31 10.13 -4.98
N GLY A 60 -7.71 8.93 -5.02
CA GLY A 60 -6.42 8.68 -5.65
C GLY A 60 -5.21 9.01 -4.77
N PHE A 61 -5.36 8.99 -3.44
CA PHE A 61 -4.21 9.15 -2.54
C PHE A 61 -3.61 7.79 -2.25
N LEU A 62 -2.36 7.57 -2.67
CA LEU A 62 -1.62 6.33 -2.44
C LEU A 62 -0.50 6.59 -1.44
N PHE A 63 -0.44 5.79 -0.39
CA PHE A 63 0.62 5.82 0.59
C PHE A 63 1.41 4.51 0.52
N VAL A 64 2.72 4.62 0.40
CA VAL A 64 3.65 3.49 0.31
C VAL A 64 4.64 3.60 1.45
N ASN A 65 4.75 2.58 2.29
CA ASN A 65 5.75 2.58 3.34
C ASN A 65 7.13 2.24 2.76
N SER A 66 8.17 2.87 3.29
CA SER A 66 9.56 2.54 2.95
C SER A 66 9.91 1.07 3.19
N GLY A 67 9.32 0.44 4.22
CA GLY A 67 9.49 -0.98 4.50
C GLY A 67 9.03 -1.87 3.35
N LEU A 68 7.95 -1.50 2.65
CA LEU A 68 7.50 -2.22 1.45
C LEU A 68 8.54 -2.14 0.33
N ILE A 69 9.03 -0.94 0.02
CA ILE A 69 10.04 -0.71 -1.03
C ILE A 69 11.32 -1.51 -0.75
N LEU A 70 11.71 -1.60 0.52
CA LEU A 70 12.91 -2.33 0.93
C LEU A 70 12.71 -3.86 0.93
N ALA A 71 11.49 -4.33 1.20
CA ALA A 71 11.14 -5.76 1.27
C ALA A 71 10.94 -6.43 -0.10
N THR A 72 10.58 -5.67 -1.14
CA THR A 72 10.45 -6.18 -2.52
C THR A 72 11.82 -6.41 -3.15
N ASP A 73 12.05 -7.55 -3.81
CA ASP A 73 13.37 -7.90 -4.38
C ASP A 73 13.65 -7.16 -5.69
N ASP A 74 12.63 -6.97 -6.51
CA ASP A 74 12.68 -6.28 -7.79
C ASP A 74 11.55 -5.24 -7.94
N GLU A 75 11.64 -4.46 -9.02
CA GLU A 75 10.66 -3.41 -9.30
C GLU A 75 9.27 -3.97 -9.63
N ALA A 76 9.19 -5.16 -10.21
CA ALA A 76 7.93 -5.78 -10.60
C ALA A 76 7.11 -6.20 -9.37
N GLU A 77 7.75 -6.68 -8.29
CA GLU A 77 7.05 -6.96 -7.03
C GLU A 77 6.46 -5.68 -6.42
N LEU A 78 7.23 -4.58 -6.40
CA LEU A 78 6.73 -3.28 -5.95
C LEU A 78 5.59 -2.78 -6.85
N ALA A 79 5.74 -2.94 -8.16
CA ALA A 79 4.70 -2.59 -9.11
C ALA A 79 3.44 -3.44 -8.90
N GLY A 80 3.56 -4.69 -8.49
CA GLY A 80 2.44 -5.54 -8.12
C GLY A 80 1.67 -5.02 -6.93
N ALA A 81 2.36 -4.71 -5.83
CA ALA A 81 1.73 -4.13 -4.66
C ALA A 81 1.02 -2.80 -4.98
N ILE A 82 1.64 -1.93 -5.79
CA ILE A 82 1.02 -0.66 -6.21
C ILE A 82 -0.17 -0.89 -7.14
N SER A 83 -0.07 -1.83 -8.08
CA SER A 83 -1.15 -2.11 -9.04
C SER A 83 -2.39 -2.65 -8.36
N HIS A 84 -2.21 -3.47 -7.32
CA HIS A 84 -3.28 -3.95 -6.46
C HIS A 84 -4.02 -2.78 -5.78
N GLU A 85 -3.28 -1.81 -5.21
CA GLU A 85 -3.87 -0.61 -4.62
C GLU A 85 -4.57 0.28 -5.65
N VAL A 86 -3.99 0.41 -6.85
CA VAL A 86 -4.63 1.14 -7.96
C VAL A 86 -5.94 0.47 -8.36
N ALA A 87 -6.00 -0.87 -8.34
CA ALA A 87 -7.21 -1.63 -8.64
C ALA A 87 -8.33 -1.40 -7.61
N HIS A 88 -8.02 -1.33 -6.32
CA HIS A 88 -9.04 -0.98 -5.30
C HIS A 88 -9.69 0.38 -5.56
N VAL A 89 -8.89 1.36 -6.00
CA VAL A 89 -9.40 2.69 -6.33
C VAL A 89 -10.20 2.66 -7.63
N ALA A 90 -9.68 2.00 -8.68
CA ALA A 90 -10.33 1.90 -9.98
C ALA A 90 -11.72 1.24 -9.85
N ALA A 91 -11.82 0.16 -9.09
CA ALA A 91 -13.07 -0.55 -8.82
C ALA A 91 -13.93 0.12 -7.72
N CYS A 92 -13.49 1.25 -7.15
CA CYS A 92 -14.20 1.97 -6.08
C CYS A 92 -14.50 1.11 -4.84
N HIS A 93 -13.67 0.11 -4.51
CA HIS A 93 -13.94 -0.88 -3.45
C HIS A 93 -14.23 -0.23 -2.09
N ALA A 94 -13.50 0.82 -1.71
CA ALA A 94 -13.76 1.54 -0.46
C ALA A 94 -15.17 2.15 -0.40
N ALA A 95 -15.68 2.69 -1.51
CA ALA A 95 -17.04 3.25 -1.55
C ALA A 95 -18.10 2.15 -1.56
N GLN A 96 -17.84 1.04 -2.26
CA GLN A 96 -18.72 -0.12 -2.26
C GLN A 96 -18.83 -0.75 -0.86
N GLU A 97 -17.72 -0.87 -0.14
CA GLU A 97 -17.69 -1.40 1.22
C GLU A 97 -18.47 -0.49 2.18
N MET A 98 -18.24 0.83 2.12
CA MET A 98 -19.00 1.81 2.90
C MET A 98 -20.52 1.70 2.64
N ALA A 99 -20.93 1.53 1.38
CA ALA A 99 -22.33 1.37 1.02
C ALA A 99 -22.91 0.04 1.54
N ARG A 100 -22.13 -1.05 1.52
CA ARG A 100 -22.52 -2.35 2.09
C ARG A 100 -22.68 -2.28 3.60
N GLU A 101 -21.75 -1.64 4.32
CA GLU A 101 -21.84 -1.43 5.76
C GLU A 101 -23.07 -0.58 6.15
N GLU A 102 -23.33 0.51 5.42
CA GLU A 102 -24.51 1.34 5.67
C GLU A 102 -25.79 0.51 5.48
N LEU A 103 -25.88 -0.26 4.39
CA LEU A 103 -27.05 -1.09 4.10
C LEU A 103 -27.28 -2.19 5.13
N THR A 104 -26.23 -2.89 5.57
CA THR A 104 -26.33 -3.97 6.58
C THR A 104 -26.74 -3.40 7.94
N ASN A 105 -26.13 -2.29 8.36
CA ASN A 105 -26.50 -1.60 9.59
C ASN A 105 -27.95 -1.08 9.54
N LEU A 106 -28.41 -0.60 8.38
CA LEU A 106 -29.80 -0.19 8.20
C LEU A 106 -30.75 -1.40 8.21
N ALA A 107 -30.41 -2.52 7.55
CA ALA A 107 -31.26 -3.70 7.42
C ALA A 107 -31.51 -4.42 8.75
N ALA A 108 -30.58 -4.33 9.70
CA ALA A 108 -30.72 -4.88 11.04
C ALA A 108 -31.61 -4.05 12.00
N MET A 109 -32.09 -2.87 11.57
CA MET A 109 -32.79 -1.91 12.42
C MET A 109 -34.30 -1.85 12.11
N PRO A 110 -35.18 -1.77 13.14
CA PRO A 110 -36.60 -1.53 12.95
C PRO A 110 -36.86 -0.24 12.14
N LEU A 111 -37.82 -0.26 11.21
CA LEU A 111 -38.08 0.84 10.26
C LEU A 111 -38.22 2.23 10.92
N ILE A 112 -38.79 2.29 12.12
CA ILE A 112 -38.99 3.53 12.90
C ILE A 112 -37.66 4.13 13.37
N LEU A 113 -36.66 3.31 13.70
CA LEU A 113 -35.36 3.78 14.19
C LEU A 113 -34.45 4.25 13.04
N ARG A 114 -34.61 3.68 11.84
CA ARG A 114 -33.88 4.08 10.61
C ARG A 114 -34.08 5.56 10.26
N LEU A 115 -35.26 6.12 10.54
CA LEU A 115 -35.58 7.52 10.25
C LEU A 115 -34.90 8.51 11.23
N VAL A 116 -34.50 8.05 12.42
CA VAL A 116 -33.96 8.87 13.51
C VAL A 116 -32.42 8.88 13.52
N VAL A 117 -31.78 7.82 13.04
CA VAL A 117 -30.33 7.55 13.25
C VAL A 117 -29.41 8.08 12.12
N ARG A 118 -29.88 8.97 11.23
CA ARG A 118 -29.04 9.56 10.15
C ARG A 118 -27.89 10.46 10.64
N HIS A 119 -27.49 10.39 11.91
CA HIS A 119 -26.43 11.20 12.51
C HIS A 119 -25.62 10.39 13.54
N ILE A 120 -24.94 9.30 13.18
CA ILE A 120 -23.95 8.67 14.09
C ILE A 120 -22.66 8.23 13.36
N THR A 121 -21.59 8.91 13.78
CA THR A 121 -20.16 8.60 13.93
C THR A 121 -19.49 7.54 13.03
N LEU A 122 -18.51 8.00 12.25
CA LEU A 122 -17.60 7.18 11.44
C LEU A 122 -16.65 6.35 12.33
N ASN A 123 -16.93 5.06 12.50
CA ASN A 123 -16.05 4.12 13.21
C ASN A 123 -14.93 3.59 12.29
N THR A 124 -13.72 3.44 12.79
CA THR A 124 -12.50 3.01 12.08
C THR A 124 -12.51 1.57 11.51
N SER A 125 -13.67 0.92 11.40
CA SER A 125 -13.85 -0.43 10.84
C SER A 125 -13.71 -0.51 9.31
N TYR A 126 -13.52 0.63 8.63
CA TYR A 126 -13.42 0.78 7.16
C TYR A 126 -12.28 0.04 6.44
N PHE A 127 -11.40 -0.66 7.15
CA PHE A 127 -10.21 -1.30 6.57
C PHE A 127 -10.33 -2.81 6.39
N LYS A 128 -11.50 -3.42 6.69
CA LYS A 128 -11.77 -4.81 6.33
C LYS A 128 -12.44 -4.86 4.97
N ILE A 129 -11.62 -5.03 3.93
CA ILE A 129 -12.11 -5.21 2.56
C ILE A 129 -12.64 -6.65 2.41
N ASP A 130 -13.81 -6.80 1.78
CA ASP A 130 -14.40 -8.11 1.49
C ASP A 130 -13.51 -8.97 0.58
N ARG A 131 -13.52 -10.30 0.78
CA ARG A 131 -12.71 -11.26 0.00
C ARG A 131 -12.95 -11.16 -1.51
N SER A 132 -14.18 -10.86 -1.93
CA SER A 132 -14.52 -10.71 -3.34
C SER A 132 -13.79 -9.53 -3.99
N PHE A 133 -13.60 -8.43 -3.25
CA PHE A 133 -12.88 -7.25 -3.71
C PHE A 133 -11.38 -7.48 -3.81
N GLU A 134 -10.78 -8.29 -2.93
CA GLU A 134 -9.37 -8.69 -3.03
C GLU A 134 -9.10 -9.47 -4.32
N SER A 135 -9.97 -10.44 -4.63
CA SER A 135 -9.92 -11.22 -5.87
C SER A 135 -10.05 -10.38 -7.13
N GLU A 136 -10.94 -9.38 -7.13
CA GLU A 136 -11.10 -8.46 -8.26
C GLU A 136 -9.90 -7.53 -8.39
N ALA A 137 -9.36 -7.04 -7.26
CA ALA A 137 -8.18 -6.19 -7.24
C ALA A 137 -6.92 -6.93 -7.71
N ASP A 138 -6.78 -8.22 -7.41
CA ASP A 138 -5.71 -9.07 -7.95
C ASP A 138 -5.77 -9.18 -9.46
N PHE A 139 -6.95 -9.55 -9.98
CA PHE A 139 -7.16 -9.72 -11.41
C PHE A 139 -6.85 -8.44 -12.19
N LEU A 140 -7.44 -7.32 -11.76
CA LEU A 140 -7.20 -6.01 -12.36
C LEU A 140 -5.74 -5.56 -12.16
N GLY A 141 -5.17 -5.77 -10.97
CA GLY A 141 -3.78 -5.42 -10.68
C GLY A 141 -2.80 -6.12 -11.62
N VAL A 142 -2.98 -7.42 -11.82
CA VAL A 142 -2.20 -8.24 -12.78
C VAL A 142 -2.37 -7.72 -14.22
N GLU A 143 -3.59 -7.37 -14.62
CA GLU A 143 -3.85 -6.80 -15.94
C GLU A 143 -3.13 -5.45 -16.13
N TYR A 144 -3.13 -4.58 -15.11
CA TYR A 144 -2.47 -3.27 -15.16
C TYR A 144 -0.95 -3.41 -15.21
N MET A 145 -0.38 -4.35 -14.44
CA MET A 145 1.04 -4.70 -14.53
C MET A 145 1.42 -5.14 -15.93
N TYR A 146 0.63 -6.06 -16.50
CA TYR A 146 0.85 -6.60 -17.83
C TYR A 146 0.80 -5.50 -18.91
N LYS A 147 -0.24 -4.64 -18.88
CA LYS A 147 -0.37 -3.49 -19.78
C LYS A 147 0.81 -2.51 -19.63
N ALA A 148 1.32 -2.34 -18.42
CA ALA A 148 2.49 -1.50 -18.14
C ALA A 148 3.85 -2.17 -18.48
N GLY A 149 3.83 -3.42 -18.95
CA GLY A 149 5.00 -4.19 -19.38
C GLY A 149 5.75 -4.93 -18.27
N TYR A 150 5.22 -4.95 -17.04
CA TYR A 150 5.81 -5.74 -15.94
C TYR A 150 5.46 -7.22 -16.05
N ASP A 151 6.26 -8.06 -15.40
CA ASP A 151 5.93 -9.49 -15.27
C ASP A 151 4.70 -9.66 -14.37
N PRO A 152 3.56 -10.18 -14.89
CA PRO A 152 2.37 -10.38 -14.09
C PRO A 152 2.56 -11.41 -12.96
N GLN A 153 3.58 -12.28 -13.04
CA GLN A 153 3.91 -13.23 -11.96
C GLN A 153 4.48 -12.56 -10.71
N ALA A 154 4.95 -11.31 -10.81
CA ALA A 154 5.59 -10.68 -9.66
C ALA A 154 4.61 -10.38 -8.52
N LEU A 155 3.29 -10.27 -8.78
CA LEU A 155 2.30 -10.14 -7.71
C LEU A 155 2.18 -11.43 -6.88
N SER A 156 2.12 -12.60 -7.53
CA SER A 156 2.07 -13.89 -6.83
C SER A 156 3.39 -14.16 -6.09
N SER A 157 4.54 -13.87 -6.70
CA SER A 157 5.84 -13.96 -6.02
C SER A 157 5.93 -13.07 -4.78
N PHE A 158 5.41 -11.85 -4.86
CA PHE A 158 5.33 -10.96 -3.71
C PHE A 158 4.42 -11.52 -2.60
N PHE A 159 3.26 -12.10 -2.94
CA PHE A 159 2.38 -12.75 -1.97
C PHE A 159 3.01 -13.96 -1.30
N GLU A 160 3.74 -14.81 -2.04
CA GLU A 160 4.48 -15.93 -1.48
C GLU A 160 5.53 -15.45 -0.47
N LYS A 161 6.25 -14.38 -0.82
CA LYS A 161 7.22 -13.75 0.08
C LYS A 161 6.58 -13.28 1.38
N LEU A 162 5.45 -12.60 1.31
CA LEU A 162 4.72 -12.15 2.50
C LEU A 162 4.26 -13.32 3.38
N GLN A 163 3.79 -14.43 2.79
CA GLN A 163 3.46 -15.64 3.54
C GLN A 163 4.68 -16.21 4.26
N ASN A 164 5.82 -16.26 3.57
CA ASN A 164 7.07 -16.79 4.11
C ASN A 164 7.67 -15.93 5.23
N MET A 165 7.35 -14.63 5.26
CA MET A 165 7.75 -13.76 6.38
C MET A 165 7.02 -14.15 7.69
N GLY A 166 5.92 -14.90 7.64
CA GLY A 166 5.17 -15.41 8.79
C GLY A 166 4.30 -14.36 9.51
N PRO A 167 3.47 -14.78 10.50
CA PRO A 167 2.73 -13.85 11.34
C PRO A 167 3.67 -13.03 12.22
N HIS A 168 3.25 -11.82 12.57
CA HIS A 168 3.99 -10.89 13.40
C HIS A 168 4.31 -11.50 14.78
N GLN A 169 5.59 -11.55 15.20
CA GLN A 169 5.93 -11.91 16.59
C GLN A 169 5.82 -10.70 17.52
N PRO A 170 5.37 -10.86 18.78
CA PRO A 170 5.34 -9.76 19.75
C PRO A 170 6.72 -9.11 19.92
N GLY A 171 6.85 -7.82 19.59
CA GLY A 171 8.11 -7.08 19.64
C GLY A 171 8.80 -6.84 18.29
N GLU A 172 8.30 -7.45 17.21
CA GLU A 172 8.66 -7.09 15.84
C GLU A 172 7.85 -5.85 15.37
N ARG A 173 8.09 -5.34 14.16
CA ARG A 173 7.34 -4.18 13.61
C ARG A 173 6.01 -4.66 12.99
N ALA A 174 4.96 -3.84 13.10
CA ALA A 174 3.62 -4.19 12.62
C ALA A 174 3.61 -4.39 11.10
N ARG A 175 3.02 -5.48 10.62
CA ARG A 175 2.87 -5.71 9.17
C ARG A 175 1.44 -5.43 8.78
N ALA A 176 1.18 -4.24 8.24
CA ALA A 176 -0.17 -3.83 7.89
C ALA A 176 -0.76 -4.53 6.63
N PHE A 177 -0.05 -5.54 6.08
CA PHE A 177 -0.63 -6.54 5.17
C PHE A 177 -1.69 -7.46 5.81
N GLU A 178 -1.91 -7.32 7.12
CA GLU A 178 -3.00 -7.94 7.88
C GLU A 178 -4.39 -7.65 7.29
N PHE A 179 -4.56 -6.59 6.50
CA PHE A 179 -5.83 -6.22 5.87
C PHE A 179 -6.17 -7.02 4.60
N HIS A 180 -5.18 -7.66 3.95
CA HIS A 180 -5.33 -8.39 2.68
C HIS A 180 -5.19 -9.91 2.87
N SER A 181 -6.03 -10.48 3.74
CA SER A 181 -5.96 -11.90 4.16
C SER A 181 -6.12 -12.92 3.00
N GLN A 182 -5.67 -14.17 3.23
CA GLN A 182 -5.81 -15.37 2.34
C GLN A 182 -4.98 -15.36 1.04
N MET A 183 -3.69 -15.14 1.18
CA MET A 183 -2.76 -15.10 0.04
C MET A 183 -2.67 -16.44 -0.73
N ALA A 184 -2.83 -17.60 -0.08
CA ALA A 184 -2.67 -18.90 -0.73
C ALA A 184 -3.71 -19.15 -1.86
N ASP A 185 -5.01 -19.01 -1.55
CA ASP A 185 -6.08 -19.18 -2.55
C ASP A 185 -5.99 -18.13 -3.68
N ARG A 186 -5.49 -16.94 -3.36
CA ARG A 186 -5.30 -15.83 -4.30
C ARG A 186 -4.16 -16.08 -5.28
N ILE A 187 -3.03 -16.64 -4.83
CA ILE A 187 -1.91 -17.01 -5.70
C ILE A 187 -2.36 -18.01 -6.76
N ASP A 188 -3.07 -19.08 -6.35
CA ASP A 188 -3.57 -20.08 -7.28
C ASP A 188 -4.52 -19.48 -8.33
N LYS A 189 -5.33 -18.50 -7.91
CA LYS A 189 -6.27 -17.81 -8.80
C LYS A 189 -5.54 -16.87 -9.78
N ILE A 190 -4.63 -16.04 -9.28
CA ILE A 190 -3.76 -15.17 -10.11
C ILE A 190 -3.06 -16.01 -11.18
N GLN A 191 -2.44 -17.12 -10.79
CA GLN A 191 -1.70 -17.98 -11.71
C GLN A 191 -2.61 -18.55 -12.82
N LYS A 192 -3.85 -18.95 -12.47
CA LYS A 192 -4.84 -19.43 -13.45
C LYS A 192 -5.26 -18.31 -14.40
N GLU A 193 -5.51 -17.11 -13.89
CA GLU A 193 -5.92 -15.96 -14.68
C GLU A 193 -4.82 -15.53 -15.66
N ILE A 194 -3.57 -15.44 -15.21
CA ILE A 194 -2.42 -15.14 -16.08
C ILE A 194 -2.34 -16.16 -17.23
N ASN A 195 -2.38 -17.45 -16.89
CA ASN A 195 -2.24 -18.52 -17.89
C ASN A 195 -3.42 -18.58 -18.88
N ALA A 196 -4.61 -18.19 -18.44
CA ALA A 196 -5.82 -18.25 -19.27
C ALA A 196 -6.01 -17.01 -20.14
N LEU A 197 -5.58 -15.83 -19.68
CA LEU A 197 -6.02 -14.56 -20.24
C LEU A 197 -4.88 -13.70 -20.80
N LEU A 198 -3.64 -13.87 -20.33
CA LEU A 198 -2.52 -13.02 -20.71
C LEU A 198 -1.57 -13.75 -21.65
N PRO A 199 -1.55 -13.42 -22.95
CA PRO A 199 -0.57 -14.00 -23.86
C PRO A 199 0.84 -13.54 -23.46
N PRO A 200 1.86 -14.41 -23.54
CA PRO A 200 3.20 -14.05 -23.10
C PRO A 200 3.79 -12.92 -23.95
N LEU A 201 4.41 -11.94 -23.29
CA LEU A 201 5.19 -10.89 -23.97
C LEU A 201 6.60 -11.39 -24.33
N PRO A 202 7.25 -10.84 -25.38
CA PRO A 202 8.62 -11.18 -25.72
C PRO A 202 9.62 -10.90 -24.59
N GLN A 203 9.34 -9.86 -23.80
CA GLN A 203 10.14 -9.47 -22.64
C GLN A 203 9.24 -8.80 -21.60
N TYR A 204 9.44 -9.17 -20.34
CA TYR A 204 8.86 -8.48 -19.19
C TYR A 204 9.87 -7.59 -18.50
N LYS A 205 9.38 -6.50 -17.94
CA LYS A 205 10.11 -5.67 -16.98
C LYS A 205 10.04 -6.33 -15.60
N LEU A 206 11.17 -6.86 -15.14
CA LEU A 206 11.32 -7.40 -13.78
C LEU A 206 11.96 -6.36 -12.85
N ASP A 207 13.16 -5.92 -13.20
CA ASP A 207 13.94 -4.99 -12.37
C ASP A 207 14.55 -3.85 -13.20
N THR A 208 14.96 -2.77 -12.54
CA THR A 208 15.73 -1.68 -13.14
C THR A 208 16.93 -1.27 -12.29
N SER A 209 17.93 -0.65 -12.92
CA SER A 209 19.03 0.01 -12.20
C SER A 209 18.52 1.12 -11.28
N ASP A 210 17.47 1.83 -11.70
CA ASP A 210 16.87 2.91 -10.94
C ASP A 210 16.26 2.39 -9.65
N PHE A 211 15.53 1.28 -9.70
CA PHE A 211 14.94 0.67 -8.51
C PHE A 211 16.00 0.32 -7.46
N ARG A 212 17.08 -0.34 -7.90
CA ARG A 212 18.20 -0.71 -7.03
C ARG A 212 18.88 0.52 -6.42
N ALA A 213 19.10 1.57 -7.21
CA ALA A 213 19.65 2.83 -6.72
C ALA A 213 18.74 3.51 -5.69
N ILE A 214 17.42 3.46 -5.90
CA ILE A 214 16.44 4.02 -4.97
C ILE A 214 16.34 3.21 -3.68
N LYS A 215 16.38 1.88 -3.72
CA LYS A 215 16.47 1.04 -2.51
C LYS A 215 17.70 1.38 -1.68
N GLN A 216 18.87 1.48 -2.34
CA GLN A 216 20.11 1.86 -1.65
C GLN A 216 19.97 3.24 -1.01
N ARG A 217 19.55 4.25 -1.78
CA ARG A 217 19.37 5.62 -1.30
C ARG A 217 18.38 5.70 -0.13
N LEU A 218 17.27 5.00 -0.22
CA LEU A 218 16.26 4.97 0.84
C LEU A 218 16.82 4.38 2.14
N SER A 219 17.60 3.29 2.06
CA SER A 219 18.27 2.71 3.22
C SER A 219 19.27 3.69 3.87
N GLU A 220 20.00 4.46 3.08
CA GLU A 220 20.96 5.47 3.57
C GLU A 220 20.24 6.62 4.28
N VAL A 221 19.13 7.11 3.71
CA VAL A 221 18.30 8.17 4.30
C VAL A 221 17.71 7.72 5.63
N GLN A 222 17.16 6.51 5.70
CA GLN A 222 16.61 5.98 6.96
C GLN A 222 17.68 5.81 8.03
N ASN A 223 18.86 5.29 7.68
CA ASN A 223 19.97 5.15 8.61
C ASN A 223 20.46 6.51 9.13
N TYR A 224 20.49 7.53 8.28
CA TYR A 224 20.85 8.90 8.68
C TYR A 224 19.86 9.48 9.70
N GLU A 225 18.55 9.34 9.46
CA GLU A 225 17.51 9.84 10.36
C GLU A 225 17.52 9.14 11.72
N VAL A 226 17.71 7.81 11.73
CA VAL A 226 17.86 7.02 12.95
C VAL A 226 19.07 7.50 13.76
N ASN A 227 20.23 7.67 13.10
CA ASN A 227 21.45 8.11 13.77
C ASN A 227 21.34 9.54 14.31
N ARG A 228 20.68 10.45 13.58
CA ARG A 228 20.41 11.82 14.04
C ARG A 228 19.52 11.84 15.28
N ASN A 229 18.48 11.01 15.33
CA ASN A 229 17.56 10.93 16.46
C ASN A 229 18.17 10.25 17.70
N HIS A 230 19.09 9.29 17.52
CA HIS A 230 19.81 8.64 18.62
C HIS A 230 21.01 9.47 19.12
N GLY A 231 21.65 10.26 18.26
CA GLY A 231 22.77 11.13 18.60
C GLY A 231 22.41 12.31 19.51
N GLY A 232 21.13 12.70 19.58
CA GLY A 232 20.65 13.77 20.46
C GLY A 232 20.52 13.40 21.94
N LYS A 233 20.74 12.13 22.33
CA LYS A 233 20.49 11.63 23.70
C LYS A 233 21.74 11.36 24.55
N ARG A 234 22.91 11.89 24.16
CA ARG A 234 24.13 11.99 24.99
C ARG A 234 24.58 13.46 24.82
N ILE A 235 24.72 14.34 25.81
CA ILE A 235 25.28 14.25 27.16
C ILE A 235 24.73 15.46 27.95
N ALA A 236 23.87 15.25 28.96
CA ALA A 236 23.75 16.18 30.08
C ALA A 236 24.47 15.49 31.24
N ARG A 237 25.79 15.71 31.32
CA ARG A 237 26.55 15.44 32.54
C ARG A 237 26.66 16.78 33.25
N ASP A 238 25.84 16.94 34.28
CA ASP A 238 26.06 17.93 35.33
C ASP A 238 27.47 17.70 35.90
N GLY A 239 28.38 18.61 35.58
CA GLY A 239 29.65 18.79 36.27
C GLY A 239 29.62 20.16 36.94
N PRO A 240 30.00 20.29 38.22
CA PRO A 240 29.97 21.58 38.90
C PRO A 240 31.02 22.52 38.29
N LEU A 241 30.64 23.80 38.17
CA LEU A 241 31.53 24.89 37.76
C LEU A 241 32.65 25.08 38.80
N PRO A 242 33.93 25.20 38.39
CA PRO A 242 34.98 25.68 39.28
C PRO A 242 35.02 27.22 39.29
N GLU A 243 35.34 27.77 40.46
CA GLU A 243 35.57 29.20 40.76
C GLU A 243 36.80 29.78 40.07
#